data_AF-A0A932YVC7-F1
#
_entry.id   AF-A0A932YVC7-F1
#
_cell.length_a   1.000
_cell.length_b   1.000
_cell.length_c   1.000
_cell.angle_alpha   90.00
_cell.angle_beta   90.00
_cell.angle_gamma   90.00
#
_symmetry.space_group_name_H-M   'P 1'
#
loop_
_entity.id
_entity.type
_entity.pdbx_description
1 polymer ?
#
loop_
_entity_poly.entity_id
_entity_poly.type
_entity_poly.pdbx_seq_one_letter_code
_entity_poly.pdbx_strand_id
1 'polypeptide(L)'
;IGMCLIGYFSARLLVRVLELPEVLVSAYVVMLCILGAFAARNNITDVWLIVVFGAVGYLCERWRFPITPMVLGVILGPLAETNFMTTMISFGNDWTVFFTRPISGTIMAIGVATIVYPVLRQWQRRRRLAAT
;
A
#
# COMPACT_ATOMS: atom_id res chain seq x y z
N ILE A 1 -23.00 8.01 15.05
CA ILE A 1 -23.15 9.47 15.29
C ILE A 1 -21.94 10.06 16.02
N GLY A 2 -21.54 9.56 17.20
CA GLY A 2 -20.37 10.09 17.93
C GLY A 2 -19.05 10.05 17.14
N MET A 3 -18.79 8.95 16.44
CA MET A 3 -17.59 8.79 15.58
C MET A 3 -17.56 9.76 14.40
N CYS A 4 -18.73 10.05 13.80
CA CYS A 4 -18.84 10.98 12.68
C CYS A 4 -18.61 12.44 13.12
N LEU A 5 -19.10 12.81 14.31
CA LEU A 5 -18.89 14.15 14.89
C LEU A 5 -17.42 14.39 15.24
N ILE A 6 -16.78 13.41 15.89
CA ILE A 6 -15.34 13.49 16.21
C ILE A 6 -14.52 13.57 14.92
N GLY A 7 -14.84 12.74 13.91
CA GLY A 7 -14.16 12.77 12.62
C GLY A 7 -14.23 14.13 11.93
N TYR A 8 -15.41 14.77 11.90
CA TYR A 8 -15.56 16.09 11.29
C TYR A 8 -14.80 17.19 12.05
N PHE A 9 -14.82 17.17 13.39
CA PHE A 9 -14.10 18.15 14.21
C PHE A 9 -12.58 17.97 14.10
N SER A 10 -12.09 16.73 14.22
CA SER A 10 -10.68 16.40 14.11
C SER A 10 -10.12 16.64 12.71
N ALA A 11 -10.90 16.38 11.65
CA ALA A 11 -10.46 16.63 10.28
C ALA A 11 -10.10 18.10 10.06
N ARG A 12 -10.89 19.03 10.62
CA ARG A 12 -10.62 20.47 10.49
C ARG A 12 -9.33 20.90 11.17
N LEU A 13 -9.01 20.29 12.31
CA LEU A 13 -7.75 20.53 13.02
C LEU A 13 -6.56 19.95 12.24
N LEU A 14 -6.69 18.72 11.73
CA LEU A 14 -5.64 18.05 10.96
C LEU A 14 -5.29 18.84 9.70
N VAL A 15 -6.29 19.26 8.92
CA VAL A 15 -6.07 20.04 7.68
C VAL A 15 -5.26 21.30 7.96
N ARG A 16 -5.53 21.99 9.08
CA ARG A 16 -4.79 23.19 9.49
C ARG A 16 -3.30 22.91 9.76
N VAL A 17 -2.97 21.72 10.25
CA VAL A 17 -1.58 21.30 10.49
C VAL A 17 -0.88 20.96 9.17
N LEU A 18 -1.60 20.40 8.18
CA LEU A 18 -1.06 20.14 6.84
C LEU A 18 -0.86 21.42 6.00
N GLU A 19 -1.53 22.52 6.33
CA GLU A 19 -1.35 23.83 5.67
C GLU A 19 -0.02 24.53 6.01
N LEU A 20 0.74 23.99 6.97
CA LEU A 20 2.09 24.48 7.29
C LEU A 20 3.05 24.26 6.12
N PRO A 21 4.13 25.06 5.99
CA PRO A 21 5.09 24.89 4.90
C PRO A 21 5.63 23.46 4.88
N GLU A 22 5.64 22.86 3.69
CA GLU A 22 5.97 21.45 3.46
C GLU A 22 7.32 21.02 4.07
N VAL A 23 8.27 21.95 4.13
CA VAL A 23 9.59 21.74 4.76
C VAL A 23 9.47 21.48 6.26
N LEU A 24 8.60 22.19 6.98
CA LEU A 24 8.39 21.96 8.42
C LEU A 24 7.66 20.64 8.65
N VAL A 25 6.59 20.38 7.88
CA VAL A 25 5.79 19.16 8.03
C VAL A 25 6.65 17.92 7.79
N SER A 26 7.43 17.90 6.71
CA SER A 26 8.33 16.78 6.41
C SER A 26 9.41 16.58 7.47
N ALA A 27 10.00 17.66 8.01
CA ALA A 27 10.96 17.55 9.12
C ALA A 27 10.34 16.92 10.38
N TYR A 28 9.14 17.35 10.78
CA TYR A 28 8.45 16.75 11.92
C TYR A 28 8.06 15.29 11.67
N VAL A 29 7.60 14.95 10.46
CA VAL A 29 7.27 13.57 10.09
C VAL A 29 8.50 12.66 10.21
N VAL A 30 9.66 13.09 9.70
CA VAL A 30 10.91 12.31 9.81
C VAL A 30 11.30 12.09 11.27
N MET A 31 11.23 13.14 12.09
CA MET A 31 11.51 13.04 13.54
C MET A 31 10.57 12.05 14.23
N LEU A 32 9.27 12.10 13.91
CA LEU A 32 8.27 11.17 14.46
C LEU A 32 8.49 9.73 13.99
N CYS A 33 8.93 9.51 12.75
CA CYS A 33 9.27 8.17 12.26
C CYS A 33 10.46 7.58 13.01
N ILE A 34 11.50 8.37 13.27
CA ILE A 34 12.68 7.93 14.05
C ILE A 34 12.27 7.60 15.49
N LEU A 35 11.51 8.48 16.14
CA LEU A 35 10.98 8.26 17.48
C LEU A 35 10.06 7.02 17.54
N GLY A 36 9.24 6.82 16.50
CA GLY A 36 8.34 5.68 16.39
C GLY A 36 9.06 4.34 16.29
N ALA A 37 10.10 4.24 15.45
CA ALA A 37 10.93 3.03 15.41
C ALA A 37 11.64 2.75 16.73
N PHE A 38 12.17 3.80 17.36
CA PHE A 38 12.80 3.64 18.66
C PHE A 38 11.79 3.16 19.72
N ALA A 39 10.59 3.72 19.75
CA ALA A 39 9.56 3.34 20.71
C ALA A 39 9.01 1.91 20.53
N ALA A 40 9.03 1.37 19.30
CA ALA A 40 8.42 0.06 18.99
C ALA A 40 9.15 -1.13 19.64
N ARG A 41 10.49 -1.13 19.61
CA ARG A 41 11.32 -2.22 20.16
C ARG A 41 12.42 -1.76 21.12
N ASN A 42 12.53 -0.45 21.38
CA ASN A 42 13.58 0.16 22.18
C ASN A 42 14.99 -0.27 21.73
N ASN A 43 15.18 -0.37 20.41
CA ASN A 43 16.43 -0.82 19.80
C ASN A 43 16.99 0.26 18.87
N ILE A 44 18.28 0.55 19.01
CA ILE A 44 19.01 1.50 18.18
C ILE A 44 19.21 0.96 16.75
N THR A 45 19.22 -0.37 16.57
CA THR A 45 19.32 -0.98 15.23
C THR A 45 18.16 -0.59 14.31
N ASP A 46 16.94 -0.45 14.85
CA ASP A 46 15.76 -0.06 14.07
C ASP A 46 15.84 1.41 13.60
N VAL A 47 16.51 2.26 14.36
CA VAL A 47 16.80 3.65 13.97
C VAL A 47 17.77 3.67 12.79
N TRP A 48 18.86 2.89 12.86
CA TRP A 48 19.78 2.75 11.73
C TRP A 48 19.09 2.19 10.49
N LEU A 49 18.18 1.22 10.65
CA LEU A 49 17.38 0.66 9.57
C LEU A 49 16.55 1.75 8.88
N ILE A 50 15.83 2.58 9.65
CA ILE A 50 15.05 3.69 9.09
C ILE A 50 15.93 4.68 8.32
N VAL A 51 17.10 5.04 8.86
CA VAL A 51 18.00 5.99 8.18
C VAL A 51 18.49 5.41 6.85
N VAL A 52 18.89 4.13 6.83
CA VAL A 52 19.32 3.44 5.61
C VAL A 52 18.17 3.34 4.60
N PHE A 53 16.99 2.88 5.01
CA PHE A 53 15.83 2.77 4.13
C PHE A 53 15.31 4.13 3.66
N GLY A 54 15.43 5.18 4.47
CA GLY A 54 15.13 6.55 4.09
C GLY A 54 16.08 7.07 3.01
N ALA A 55 17.38 6.76 3.13
CA ALA A 55 18.37 7.07 2.10
C ALA A 55 18.13 6.27 0.80
N VAL A 56 17.76 4.99 0.89
CA VAL A 56 17.34 4.19 -0.26
C VAL A 56 16.10 4.79 -0.93
N GLY A 57 15.11 5.22 -0.15
CA GLY A 57 13.93 5.91 -0.65
C GLY A 57 14.29 7.19 -1.42
N TYR A 58 15.18 8.03 -0.87
CA TYR A 58 15.68 9.21 -1.57
C TYR A 58 16.38 8.86 -2.89
N LEU A 59 17.13 7.75 -2.93
CA LEU A 59 17.75 7.27 -4.17
C LEU A 59 16.70 6.78 -5.16
N CYS A 60 15.67 6.03 -4.74
CA CYS A 60 14.58 5.59 -5.62
C CYS A 60 13.83 6.79 -6.25
N GLU A 61 13.61 7.86 -5.48
CA GLU A 61 13.00 9.10 -5.98
C GLU A 61 13.86 9.72 -7.09
N ARG A 62 15.19 9.73 -6.90
CA ARG A 62 16.13 10.24 -7.90
C ARG A 62 16.07 9.46 -9.22
N TRP A 63 15.74 8.18 -9.16
CA TRP A 63 15.61 7.30 -10.32
C TRP A 63 14.18 7.26 -10.88
N ARG A 64 13.26 8.09 -10.35
CA ARG A 64 11.84 8.17 -10.71
C ARG A 64 11.08 6.85 -10.55
N PHE A 65 11.54 5.98 -9.65
CA PHE A 65 10.78 4.81 -9.27
C PHE A 65 9.69 5.22 -8.28
N PRO A 66 8.42 4.82 -8.51
CA PRO A 66 7.35 5.15 -7.58
C PRO A 66 7.53 4.35 -6.29
N ILE A 67 8.00 5.01 -5.22
CA ILE A 67 8.32 4.38 -3.93
C ILE A 67 7.04 3.82 -3.27
N THR A 68 5.94 4.57 -3.34
CA THR A 68 4.66 4.22 -2.69
C THR A 68 4.14 2.83 -3.09
N PRO A 69 3.97 2.48 -4.38
CA PRO A 69 3.53 1.13 -4.76
C PRO A 69 4.56 0.05 -4.45
N MET A 70 5.85 0.37 -4.45
CA MET A 70 6.90 -0.58 -4.09
C MET A 70 6.79 -1.00 -2.63
N VAL A 71 6.68 -0.02 -1.72
CA VAL A 71 6.50 -0.26 -0.28
C VAL A 71 5.18 -1.00 -0.03
N LEU A 72 4.10 -0.58 -0.69
CA LEU A 72 2.81 -1.26 -0.59
C LEU A 72 2.92 -2.73 -1.02
N GLY A 73 3.61 -3.03 -2.13
CA GLY A 73 3.84 -4.39 -2.60
C GLY A 73 4.65 -5.24 -1.61
N VAL A 74 5.72 -4.68 -1.03
CA VAL A 74 6.57 -5.36 -0.04
C VAL A 74 5.80 -5.69 1.24
N ILE A 75 4.90 -4.81 1.68
CA ILE A 75 4.08 -5.05 2.88
C ILE A 75 2.93 -6.02 2.57
N LEU A 76 2.25 -5.85 1.43
CA LEU A 76 1.09 -6.66 1.05
C LEU A 76 1.47 -8.08 0.63
N GLY A 77 2.65 -8.31 0.06
CA GLY A 77 3.13 -9.63 -0.36
C GLY A 77 3.06 -10.70 0.73
N PRO A 78 3.77 -10.55 1.87
CA PRO A 78 3.73 -11.54 2.95
C PRO A 78 2.35 -11.64 3.60
N LEU A 79 1.59 -10.55 3.64
CA LEU A 79 0.20 -10.58 4.11
C LEU A 79 -0.66 -11.45 3.19
N ALA A 80 -0.53 -11.28 1.87
CA ALA A 80 -1.26 -12.07 0.88
C ALA A 80 -0.89 -13.56 0.99
N GLU A 81 0.39 -13.87 1.09
CA GLU A 81 0.89 -15.24 1.26
C GLU A 81 0.37 -15.88 2.56
N THR A 82 0.44 -15.16 3.69
CA THR A 82 -0.02 -15.67 4.98
C THR A 82 -1.52 -15.93 4.98
N ASN A 83 -2.31 -15.01 4.41
CA ASN A 83 -3.77 -15.19 4.30
C ASN A 83 -4.12 -16.33 3.33
N PHE A 84 -3.36 -16.49 2.23
CA PHE A 84 -3.53 -17.59 1.30
C PHE A 84 -3.22 -18.95 1.96
N MET A 85 -2.09 -19.07 2.66
CA MET A 85 -1.74 -20.30 3.39
C MET A 85 -2.74 -20.61 4.50
N THR A 86 -3.14 -19.61 5.29
CA THR A 86 -4.14 -19.77 6.35
C THR A 86 -5.47 -20.30 5.80
N THR A 87 -5.91 -19.76 4.66
CA THR A 87 -7.11 -20.23 3.97
C THR A 87 -6.93 -21.67 3.49
N MET A 88 -5.82 -21.99 2.83
CA MET A 88 -5.58 -23.33 2.28
C MET A 88 -5.48 -24.41 3.37
N ILE A 89 -4.83 -24.11 4.49
CA ILE A 89 -4.73 -25.00 5.66
C ILE A 89 -6.12 -25.20 6.28
N SER A 90 -6.89 -24.12 6.46
CA SER A 90 -8.21 -24.20 7.09
C SER A 90 -9.23 -25.01 6.27
N PHE A 91 -9.00 -25.21 4.98
CA PHE A 91 -9.89 -25.93 4.07
C PHE A 91 -9.28 -27.22 3.49
N GLY A 92 -8.19 -27.73 4.09
CA GLY A 92 -7.66 -29.05 3.71
C GLY A 92 -7.16 -29.14 2.26
N ASN A 93 -6.62 -28.06 1.71
CA ASN A 93 -6.07 -27.97 0.34
C ASN A 93 -7.12 -28.04 -0.81
N ASP A 94 -8.39 -27.70 -0.55
CA ASP A 94 -9.39 -27.55 -1.60
C ASP A 94 -9.36 -26.15 -2.26
N TRP A 95 -8.83 -26.09 -3.49
CA TRP A 95 -8.71 -24.85 -4.29
C TRP A 95 -10.07 -24.32 -4.77
N THR A 96 -11.11 -25.17 -4.71
CA THR A 96 -12.49 -24.85 -5.11
C THR A 96 -13.17 -23.89 -4.13
N VAL A 97 -12.62 -23.67 -2.94
CA VAL A 97 -13.15 -22.77 -1.91
C VAL A 97 -13.17 -21.30 -2.36
N PHE A 98 -12.25 -20.91 -3.25
CA PHE A 98 -12.25 -19.59 -3.86
C PHE A 98 -13.46 -19.35 -4.78
N PHE A 99 -14.05 -20.41 -5.35
CA PHE A 99 -15.21 -20.34 -6.23
C PHE A 99 -16.54 -20.66 -5.52
N THR A 100 -16.54 -21.52 -4.49
CA THR A 100 -17.77 -21.85 -3.74
C THR A 100 -18.22 -20.73 -2.80
N ARG A 101 -17.32 -19.82 -2.37
CA ARG A 101 -17.72 -18.62 -1.62
C ARG A 101 -18.07 -17.47 -2.57
N PRO A 102 -19.35 -17.02 -2.62
CA PRO A 102 -19.80 -16.00 -3.56
C PRO A 102 -19.08 -14.65 -3.38
N ILE A 103 -18.66 -14.31 -2.15
CA ILE A 103 -17.92 -13.07 -1.86
C ILE A 103 -16.47 -13.16 -2.34
N SER A 104 -15.79 -14.29 -2.14
CA SER A 104 -14.42 -14.49 -2.61
C SER A 104 -14.36 -14.55 -4.14
N GLY A 105 -15.27 -15.32 -4.75
CA GLY A 105 -15.35 -15.46 -6.19
C GLY A 105 -15.67 -14.14 -6.91
N THR A 106 -16.55 -13.30 -6.36
CA THR A 106 -16.85 -11.98 -6.94
C THR A 106 -15.66 -11.03 -6.85
N ILE A 107 -14.97 -10.94 -5.70
CA ILE A 107 -13.77 -10.12 -5.54
C ILE A 107 -12.65 -10.59 -6.48
N MET A 108 -12.45 -11.92 -6.59
CA MET A 108 -11.43 -12.49 -7.47
C MET A 108 -11.74 -12.24 -8.95
N ALA A 109 -13.01 -12.37 -9.36
CA ALA A 109 -13.44 -12.02 -10.72
C ALA A 109 -13.21 -10.53 -11.03
N ILE A 110 -13.52 -9.63 -10.09
CA ILE A 110 -13.25 -8.18 -10.23
C ILE A 110 -11.74 -7.91 -10.33
N GLY A 111 -10.92 -8.58 -9.52
CA GLY A 111 -9.47 -8.46 -9.57
C GLY A 111 -8.89 -8.87 -10.93
N VAL A 112 -9.30 -10.04 -11.44
CA VAL A 112 -8.90 -10.52 -12.77
C VAL A 112 -9.39 -9.55 -13.86
N ALA A 113 -10.63 -9.09 -13.79
CA ALA A 113 -11.17 -8.12 -14.76
C ALA A 113 -10.36 -6.80 -14.76
N THR A 114 -9.94 -6.32 -13.60
CA THR A 114 -9.14 -5.09 -13.45
C THR A 114 -7.74 -5.22 -14.05
N ILE A 115 -7.15 -6.41 -14.01
CA ILE A 115 -5.85 -6.67 -14.66
C ILE A 115 -6.02 -6.86 -16.17
N VAL A 116 -7.07 -7.57 -16.60
CA VAL A 116 -7.30 -7.92 -18.00
C VAL A 116 -7.79 -6.72 -18.82
N TYR A 117 -8.62 -5.85 -18.25
CA TYR A 117 -9.16 -4.66 -18.93
C TYR A 117 -8.09 -3.71 -19.50
N PRO A 118 -7.06 -3.24 -18.75
CA PRO A 118 -6.02 -2.38 -19.28
C PRO A 118 -5.12 -3.09 -20.30
N VAL A 119 -4.86 -4.40 -20.12
CA VAL A 119 -4.05 -5.19 -21.06
C VAL A 119 -4.75 -5.35 -22.41
N LEU A 120 -6.05 -5.69 -22.42
CA LEU A 120 -6.85 -5.77 -23.64
C LEU A 120 -6.96 -4.41 -24.35
N ARG A 121 -7.18 -3.33 -23.58
CA ARG A 121 -7.24 -1.97 -24.13
C ARG A 121 -5.90 -1.55 -24.73
N GLN A 122 -4.78 -1.90 -24.11
CA GLN A 122 -3.44 -1.61 -24.63
C GLN A 122 -3.16 -2.40 -25.91
N TRP A 123 -3.59 -3.67 -26.00
CA TRP A 123 -3.52 -4.48 -27.22
C TRP A 123 -4.36 -3.90 -28.36
N GLN A 124 -5.59 -3.50 -28.09
CA GLN A 124 -6.46 -2.87 -29.09
C GLN A 124 -5.92 -1.51 -29.56
N ARG A 125 -5.35 -0.71 -28.64
CA ARG A 125 -4.74 0.59 -28.96
C ARG A 125 -3.48 0.45 -29.81
N ARG A 126 -2.65 -0.57 -29.57
CA ARG A 126 -1.50 -0.91 -30.43
C ARG A 126 -1.93 -1.34 -31.83
N ARG A 127 -3.03 -2.10 -31.96
CA ARG A 127 -3.58 -2.49 -33.27
C ARG A 127 -4.16 -1.32 -34.07
N ARG A 128 -4.72 -0.30 -33.41
CA ARG A 128 -5.25 0.91 -34.09
C ARG A 128 -4.15 1.86 -34.58
N LEU A 129 -3.04 1.97 -33.86
CA LEU A 129 -1.89 2.80 -34.26
C LEU A 129 -1.06 2.18 -35.40
N ALA A 130 -1.12 0.87 -35.58
CA ALA A 130 -0.47 0.18 -36.70
C ALA A 130 -1.32 0.18 -38.00
N ALA A 131 -2.53 0.73 -37.96
CA ALA A 131 -3.46 0.80 -39.09
C ALA A 131 -3.68 2.25 -39.60
N THR A 132 -2.86 3.21 -39.15
CA THR A 132 -2.77 4.59 -39.68
C THR A 132 -1.36 4.81 -40.20
#